data_AF-A0A356TQM9-F1
#
_entry.id   AF-A0A356TQM9-F1
#
_cell.length_a   1.000
_cell.length_b   1.000
_cell.length_c   1.000
_cell.angle_alpha   90.00
_cell.angle_beta   90.00
_cell.angle_gamma   90.00
#
_symmetry.space_group_name_H-M   'P 1'
#
loop_
_entity.id
_entity.type
_entity.pdbx_description
1 polymer ?
#
loop_
_entity_poly.entity_id
_entity_poly.type
_entity_poly.pdbx_seq_one_letter_code
_entity_poly.pdbx_strand_id
1 'polypeptide(L)'
;MRLTWMTLVLASLMAFGCDDGAVDPDGGMDLPDTGMDPDTGTMMDPDTGVMMSDGNDTFADADPLEDAMTMGAIAQPGDLDYYSFTGTAGQWVIIETNANPEDDPEMIDTVITLYDESMTQIAENDDSQPRVNTDSEIITQLPADGTYYILVQEFTTWAGETAEGQADFTYELSFGGLNFDAEVVTGDPESGDDAASATALGFAMDTMGMASDFGIVAGDLRDASDVDVFSFSITPGRFSLTAQLMPVGTDGNGATVTPAAIWITNADGSQIIARVDPSMLESVNPPLPEGDYLLWVEHGGAASSADFYVMKLFRSRVGNTPEAMEATNGVAATPEALSFMAHPRLPDTDALYILATLGDGDTDFFSLEVTDASDVVSIFCGSRTAGSGVVDLQAALTDSTGTTVIEMATETATEGIAIAEASVSSGTYLLRLTKGSEDATVTGDWARCGILIGPPAAP
;
A
#
# COMPACT_ATOMS: atom_id res chain seq x y z
N MET A 1 19.69 -2.81 18.01
CA MET A 1 19.09 -4.15 18.22
C MET A 1 17.60 -4.12 17.86
N ARG A 2 17.30 -3.95 16.57
CA ARG A 2 15.97 -4.15 15.96
C ARG A 2 16.10 -4.68 14.52
N LEU A 3 17.25 -5.27 14.17
CA LEU A 3 17.63 -5.64 12.80
C LEU A 3 17.40 -7.13 12.48
N THR A 4 16.49 -7.82 13.18
CA THR A 4 16.47 -9.31 13.15
C THR A 4 15.09 -9.93 12.91
N TRP A 5 14.08 -9.13 12.55
CA TRP A 5 12.71 -9.64 12.33
C TRP A 5 12.11 -9.22 10.99
N MET A 6 12.60 -8.14 10.35
CA MET A 6 12.19 -7.71 9.00
C MET A 6 12.61 -8.77 7.95
N THR A 7 13.81 -9.33 8.11
CA THR A 7 14.37 -10.42 7.28
C THR A 7 13.60 -11.75 7.37
N LEU A 8 12.78 -11.99 8.40
CA LEU A 8 12.15 -13.31 8.60
C LEU A 8 10.79 -13.44 7.88
N VAL A 9 10.08 -12.34 7.65
CA VAL A 9 8.86 -12.31 6.82
C VAL A 9 9.26 -12.27 5.34
N LEU A 10 10.26 -11.48 4.99
CA LEU A 10 10.80 -11.35 3.64
C LEU A 10 11.42 -12.66 3.10
N ALA A 11 12.27 -13.32 3.89
CA ALA A 11 12.79 -14.64 3.52
C ALA A 11 11.70 -15.71 3.41
N SER A 12 10.53 -15.50 4.04
CA SER A 12 9.39 -16.43 3.92
C SER A 12 8.57 -16.20 2.65
N LEU A 13 8.62 -14.99 2.07
CA LEU A 13 7.94 -14.65 0.81
C LEU A 13 8.65 -15.18 -0.43
N MET A 14 9.90 -15.63 -0.30
CA MET A 14 10.70 -16.14 -1.40
C MET A 14 10.86 -17.65 -1.35
N ALA A 15 10.64 -18.31 -2.50
CA ALA A 15 10.94 -19.72 -2.68
C ALA A 15 12.32 -19.86 -3.32
N PHE A 16 13.29 -20.41 -2.57
CA PHE A 16 14.62 -20.68 -3.09
C PHE A 16 14.67 -22.04 -3.78
N GLY A 17 14.96 -22.05 -5.08
CA GLY A 17 15.28 -23.28 -5.79
C GLY A 17 16.65 -23.78 -5.37
N CYS A 18 16.72 -24.84 -4.58
CA CYS A 18 17.99 -25.54 -4.33
C CYS A 18 18.43 -26.23 -5.64
N ASP A 19 19.44 -25.68 -6.31
CA ASP A 19 20.31 -26.50 -7.15
C ASP A 19 21.46 -27.02 -6.27
N ASP A 20 21.49 -28.33 -6.08
CA ASP A 20 22.45 -29.03 -5.22
C ASP A 20 23.83 -29.11 -5.90
N GLY A 21 24.47 -27.95 -6.08
CA GLY A 21 25.85 -27.84 -6.54
C GLY A 21 26.83 -28.20 -5.42
N ALA A 22 27.49 -29.34 -5.53
CA ALA A 22 28.46 -29.83 -4.55
C ALA A 22 29.60 -28.83 -4.28
N VAL A 23 29.73 -28.40 -3.02
CA VAL A 23 30.85 -27.57 -2.53
C VAL A 23 32.12 -28.43 -2.44
N ASP A 24 33.16 -28.06 -3.17
CA ASP A 24 34.52 -28.62 -3.07
C ASP A 24 35.25 -27.97 -1.87
N PRO A 25 35.62 -28.71 -0.82
CA PRO A 25 36.38 -28.14 0.29
C PRO A 25 37.88 -28.26 -0.01
N ASP A 26 38.56 -27.12 0.08
CA ASP A 26 40.02 -26.92 0.03
C ASP A 26 40.59 -26.53 -1.36
N GLY A 27 40.43 -25.25 -1.69
CA GLY A 27 41.18 -24.57 -2.74
C GLY A 27 41.45 -23.12 -2.38
N GLY A 28 42.30 -22.87 -1.38
CA GLY A 28 42.79 -21.51 -1.09
C GLY A 28 43.55 -20.94 -2.28
N MET A 29 42.86 -20.13 -3.08
CA MET A 29 43.45 -19.22 -4.05
C MET A 29 43.29 -17.81 -3.51
N ASP A 30 44.41 -17.08 -3.47
CA ASP A 30 44.46 -15.63 -3.29
C ASP A 30 43.53 -15.02 -4.37
N LEU A 31 42.34 -14.58 -3.96
CA LEU A 31 41.46 -13.83 -4.85
C LEU A 31 42.14 -12.48 -5.13
N PRO A 32 42.15 -12.00 -6.38
CA PRO A 32 42.54 -10.62 -6.64
C PRO A 32 41.62 -9.73 -5.79
N ASP A 33 42.21 -8.82 -5.03
CA ASP A 33 41.51 -7.75 -4.34
C ASP A 33 40.73 -6.95 -5.39
N THR A 34 39.44 -7.22 -5.52
CA THR A 34 38.57 -6.53 -6.49
C THR A 34 38.34 -5.08 -6.09
N GLY A 35 38.67 -4.69 -4.84
CA GLY A 35 38.34 -3.38 -4.29
C GLY A 35 36.87 -3.26 -3.88
N MET A 36 36.07 -4.33 -4.00
CA MET A 36 34.65 -4.37 -3.62
C MET A 36 34.54 -4.72 -2.14
N ASP A 37 33.84 -3.90 -1.38
CA ASP A 37 33.46 -4.22 0.00
C ASP A 37 32.17 -5.05 -0.01
N PRO A 38 32.21 -6.34 0.35
CA PRO A 38 31.04 -7.22 0.29
C PRO A 38 29.94 -6.84 1.31
N ASP A 39 30.27 -6.04 2.33
CA ASP A 39 29.29 -5.59 3.32
C ASP A 39 28.49 -4.36 2.82
N THR A 40 29.03 -3.61 1.86
CA THR A 40 28.42 -2.36 1.36
C THR A 40 28.15 -2.35 -0.15
N GLY A 41 28.67 -3.32 -0.90
CA GLY A 41 28.63 -3.33 -2.37
C GLY A 41 29.57 -2.31 -3.02
N THR A 42 30.24 -1.47 -2.24
CA THR A 42 31.00 -0.34 -2.78
C THR A 42 32.36 -0.73 -3.35
N MET A 43 32.79 -0.04 -4.41
CA MET A 43 34.11 -0.17 -4.99
C MET A 43 34.96 1.06 -4.68
N MET A 44 36.10 0.91 -4.01
CA MET A 44 36.99 2.02 -3.63
C MET A 44 38.41 1.83 -4.14
N ASP A 45 39.01 2.90 -4.68
CA ASP A 45 40.44 2.91 -5.01
C ASP A 45 41.27 2.89 -3.71
N PRO A 46 42.04 1.81 -3.44
CA PRO A 46 42.78 1.68 -2.19
C PRO A 46 43.93 2.69 -2.06
N ASP A 47 44.41 3.26 -3.17
CA ASP A 47 45.50 4.23 -3.19
C ASP A 47 45.01 5.68 -3.09
N THR A 48 43.83 5.98 -3.64
CA THR A 48 43.29 7.35 -3.69
C THR A 48 42.11 7.60 -2.75
N GLY A 49 41.45 6.53 -2.28
CA GLY A 49 40.24 6.60 -1.45
C GLY A 49 39.04 7.19 -2.20
N VAL A 50 39.05 7.15 -3.52
CA VAL A 50 37.96 7.63 -4.38
C VAL A 50 37.07 6.43 -4.71
N MET A 51 35.75 6.61 -4.60
CA MET A 51 34.78 5.61 -5.04
C MET A 51 34.93 5.39 -6.54
N MET A 52 34.90 4.14 -6.97
CA MET A 52 34.92 3.73 -8.37
C MET A 52 33.53 3.25 -8.77
N SER A 53 33.22 3.33 -10.07
CA SER A 53 32.06 2.61 -10.62
C SER A 53 32.28 1.11 -10.36
N ASP A 54 31.21 0.43 -9.96
CA ASP A 54 31.21 -1.01 -9.71
C ASP A 54 31.21 -1.83 -11.00
N GLY A 55 30.92 -1.18 -12.12
CA GLY A 55 31.06 -1.69 -13.47
C GLY A 55 29.81 -2.35 -14.03
N ASN A 56 28.66 -2.23 -13.38
CA ASN A 56 27.38 -2.82 -13.83
C ASN A 56 26.40 -1.76 -14.41
N ASP A 57 26.91 -0.59 -14.81
CA ASP A 57 26.20 0.58 -15.35
C ASP A 57 25.37 0.38 -16.63
N THR A 58 25.35 -0.83 -17.22
CA THR A 58 24.65 -1.12 -18.47
C THR A 58 24.09 -2.54 -18.50
N PHE A 59 23.05 -2.76 -19.33
CA PHE A 59 22.54 -4.11 -19.62
C PHE A 59 23.61 -5.13 -20.05
N ALA A 60 24.68 -4.68 -20.72
CA ALA A 60 25.74 -5.56 -21.21
C ALA A 60 26.73 -5.97 -20.12
N ASP A 61 26.81 -5.17 -19.06
CA ASP A 61 27.72 -5.34 -17.93
C ASP A 61 26.98 -5.76 -16.65
N ALA A 62 25.68 -6.07 -16.77
CA ALA A 62 24.81 -6.41 -15.65
C ALA A 62 25.33 -7.60 -14.83
N ASP A 63 25.32 -7.45 -13.51
CA ASP A 63 25.78 -8.49 -12.59
C ASP A 63 24.77 -9.64 -12.51
N PRO A 64 25.19 -10.90 -12.65
CA PRO A 64 24.28 -12.03 -12.51
C PRO A 64 23.82 -12.19 -11.05
N LEU A 65 22.51 -12.28 -10.82
CA LEU A 65 21.94 -12.63 -9.52
C LEU A 65 22.05 -14.14 -9.30
N GLU A 66 23.12 -14.53 -8.61
CA GLU A 66 23.34 -15.93 -8.20
C GLU A 66 22.74 -16.20 -6.80
N ASP A 67 22.66 -15.18 -5.96
CA ASP A 67 22.10 -15.24 -4.61
C ASP A 67 20.76 -14.50 -4.54
N ALA A 68 19.93 -14.93 -3.57
CA ALA A 68 18.64 -14.31 -3.29
C ALA A 68 18.72 -12.88 -2.75
N MET A 69 19.89 -12.51 -2.22
CA MET A 69 20.12 -11.23 -1.57
C MET A 69 21.52 -10.79 -1.96
N THR A 70 21.66 -9.57 -2.47
CA THR A 70 22.94 -8.97 -2.82
C THR A 70 23.02 -7.54 -2.32
N MET A 71 24.22 -7.09 -1.95
CA MET A 71 24.46 -5.70 -1.56
C MET A 71 24.92 -4.90 -2.79
N GLY A 72 24.39 -3.70 -2.95
CA GLY A 72 24.77 -2.73 -3.97
C GLY A 72 24.87 -1.32 -3.40
N ALA A 73 25.41 -0.38 -4.19
CA ALA A 73 25.52 1.00 -3.77
C ALA A 73 25.55 1.97 -4.97
N ILE A 74 24.68 2.98 -4.93
CA ILE A 74 24.72 4.12 -5.86
C ILE A 74 25.81 5.09 -5.36
N ALA A 75 27.07 4.69 -5.56
CA ALA A 75 28.25 5.31 -4.99
C ALA A 75 28.59 6.67 -5.62
N GLN A 76 28.14 6.91 -6.85
CA GLN A 76 28.35 8.16 -7.59
C GLN A 76 27.05 8.75 -8.15
N PRO A 77 26.96 10.08 -8.31
CA PRO A 77 25.88 10.71 -9.05
C PRO A 77 25.63 10.08 -10.43
N GLY A 78 24.47 9.44 -10.58
CA GLY A 78 24.05 8.79 -11.82
C GLY A 78 24.62 7.38 -12.04
N ASP A 79 25.13 6.72 -10.99
CA ASP A 79 25.32 5.26 -10.96
C ASP A 79 24.02 4.55 -11.33
N LEU A 80 24.12 3.49 -12.13
CA LEU A 80 22.99 2.67 -12.51
C LEU A 80 23.31 1.20 -12.29
N ASP A 81 22.71 0.57 -11.29
CA ASP A 81 23.12 -0.80 -10.98
C ASP A 81 22.23 -1.80 -11.73
N TYR A 82 22.77 -2.42 -12.80
CA TYR A 82 22.07 -3.46 -13.54
C TYR A 82 22.40 -4.85 -13.01
N TYR A 83 21.36 -5.64 -12.77
CA TYR A 83 21.43 -7.05 -12.43
C TYR A 83 20.73 -7.90 -13.48
N SER A 84 21.10 -9.18 -13.62
CA SER A 84 20.47 -10.11 -14.56
C SER A 84 20.12 -11.46 -13.94
N PHE A 85 19.02 -12.06 -14.37
CA PHE A 85 18.62 -13.40 -13.97
C PHE A 85 17.87 -14.10 -15.11
N THR A 86 17.75 -15.43 -15.04
CA THR A 86 16.92 -16.20 -16.00
C THR A 86 15.58 -16.56 -15.39
N GLY A 87 14.50 -16.31 -16.12
CA GLY A 87 13.13 -16.60 -15.69
C GLY A 87 12.37 -17.48 -16.69
N THR A 88 11.24 -18.00 -16.24
CA THR A 88 10.32 -18.80 -17.06
C THR A 88 8.96 -18.13 -17.19
N ALA A 89 8.27 -18.37 -18.31
CA ALA A 89 6.93 -17.83 -18.57
C ALA A 89 5.94 -18.25 -17.46
N GLY A 90 5.18 -17.30 -16.92
CA GLY A 90 4.23 -17.52 -15.84
C GLY A 90 4.85 -17.59 -14.43
N GLN A 91 6.17 -17.45 -14.31
CA GLN A 91 6.83 -17.43 -13.01
C GLN A 91 6.51 -16.13 -12.28
N TRP A 92 5.98 -16.24 -11.07
CA TRP A 92 5.87 -15.11 -10.16
C TRP A 92 7.21 -14.82 -9.49
N VAL A 93 7.62 -13.56 -9.53
CA VAL A 93 8.82 -13.06 -8.87
C VAL A 93 8.48 -11.91 -7.94
N ILE A 94 9.30 -11.74 -6.91
CA ILE A 94 9.34 -10.58 -6.03
C ILE A 94 10.74 -9.99 -6.06
N ILE A 95 10.81 -8.67 -6.17
CA ILE A 95 12.03 -7.87 -6.24
C ILE A 95 11.84 -6.72 -5.26
N GLU A 96 12.78 -6.52 -4.34
CA GLU A 96 12.66 -5.48 -3.33
C GLU A 96 14.04 -4.94 -2.95
N THR A 97 14.10 -3.64 -2.65
CA THR A 97 15.25 -3.01 -2.00
C THR A 97 14.99 -2.86 -0.50
N ASN A 98 16.03 -2.93 0.31
CA ASN A 98 16.00 -2.52 1.70
C ASN A 98 17.19 -1.60 1.93
N ALA A 99 16.91 -0.30 1.99
CA ALA A 99 17.92 0.74 1.95
C ALA A 99 17.65 1.85 2.97
N ASN A 100 16.38 2.27 3.11
CA ASN A 100 16.00 3.40 3.95
C ASN A 100 14.72 3.13 4.76
N PRO A 101 14.74 2.14 5.69
CA PRO A 101 13.54 1.71 6.40
C PRO A 101 12.92 2.75 7.35
N GLU A 102 13.62 3.86 7.64
CA GLU A 102 13.16 4.91 8.53
C GLU A 102 12.89 6.25 7.81
N ASP A 103 12.89 6.26 6.47
CA ASP A 103 12.57 7.44 5.64
C ASP A 103 13.51 8.62 5.95
N ASP A 104 14.80 8.33 6.16
CA ASP A 104 15.84 9.33 6.42
C ASP A 104 16.21 10.02 5.10
N PRO A 105 16.01 11.35 4.96
CA PRO A 105 16.31 12.06 3.71
C PRO A 105 17.81 12.12 3.39
N GLU A 106 18.70 11.68 4.28
CA GLU A 106 20.14 11.57 4.01
C GLU A 106 20.55 10.19 3.45
N MET A 107 19.61 9.25 3.33
CA MET A 107 19.81 7.90 2.78
C MET A 107 19.22 7.80 1.36
N ILE A 108 19.58 6.74 0.64
CA ILE A 108 19.11 6.52 -0.73
C ILE A 108 17.59 6.36 -0.81
N ASP A 109 17.01 6.94 -1.86
CA ASP A 109 15.65 6.71 -2.32
C ASP A 109 15.71 5.86 -3.59
N THR A 110 15.27 4.60 -3.51
CA THR A 110 15.52 3.59 -4.55
C THR A 110 14.37 3.48 -5.52
N VAL A 111 14.67 3.41 -6.82
CA VAL A 111 13.72 3.04 -7.88
C VAL A 111 14.18 1.73 -8.52
N ILE A 112 13.25 0.78 -8.70
CA ILE A 112 13.51 -0.49 -9.37
C ILE A 112 12.76 -0.52 -10.71
N THR A 113 13.45 -0.89 -11.79
CA THR A 113 12.83 -1.17 -13.10
C THR A 113 13.19 -2.58 -13.57
N LEU A 114 12.18 -3.38 -13.93
CA LEU A 114 12.36 -4.72 -14.51
C LEU A 114 12.23 -4.66 -16.04
N TYR A 115 13.18 -5.26 -16.75
CA TYR A 115 13.21 -5.36 -18.21
C TYR A 115 13.25 -6.81 -18.69
N ASP A 116 12.69 -7.05 -19.87
CA ASP A 116 12.80 -8.32 -20.60
C ASP A 116 14.14 -8.48 -21.36
N GLU A 117 14.33 -9.63 -22.02
CA GLU A 117 15.52 -9.95 -22.82
C GLU A 117 15.76 -8.94 -23.97
N SER A 118 14.70 -8.28 -24.43
CA SER A 118 14.74 -7.25 -25.47
C SER A 118 14.94 -5.85 -24.92
N MET A 119 15.26 -5.70 -23.62
CA MET A 119 15.41 -4.43 -22.90
C MET A 119 14.12 -3.59 -22.91
N THR A 120 12.96 -4.26 -22.94
CA THR A 120 11.64 -3.62 -22.82
C THR A 120 11.20 -3.66 -21.37
N GLN A 121 10.78 -2.51 -20.83
CA GLN A 121 10.27 -2.39 -19.46
C GLN A 121 9.01 -3.25 -19.29
N ILE A 122 8.97 -4.00 -18.19
CA ILE A 122 7.84 -4.82 -17.76
C ILE A 122 7.16 -4.16 -16.56
N ALA A 123 7.96 -3.67 -15.60
CA ALA A 123 7.48 -3.14 -14.34
C ALA A 123 8.47 -2.08 -13.82
N GLU A 124 7.98 -1.13 -13.05
CA GLU A 124 8.75 -0.07 -12.41
C GLU A 124 8.07 0.33 -11.11
N ASN A 125 8.85 0.54 -10.05
CA ASN A 125 8.34 1.01 -8.78
C ASN A 125 9.31 2.01 -8.16
N ASP A 126 8.72 3.10 -7.67
CA ASP A 126 9.30 4.18 -6.89
C ASP A 126 8.44 4.25 -5.62
N ASP A 127 8.92 3.62 -4.55
CA ASP A 127 8.23 3.30 -3.31
C ASP A 127 7.22 2.14 -3.35
N SER A 128 7.44 1.19 -2.43
CA SER A 128 6.51 0.12 -2.12
C SER A 128 5.12 0.69 -1.81
N GLN A 129 4.07 0.05 -2.32
CA GLN A 129 2.69 0.52 -2.11
C GLN A 129 1.93 -0.38 -1.12
N PRO A 130 1.09 0.17 -0.22
CA PRO A 130 1.07 1.57 0.21
C PRO A 130 2.42 1.99 0.82
N ARG A 131 2.84 3.24 0.56
CA ARG A 131 4.14 3.76 1.00
C ARG A 131 4.37 3.59 2.49
N VAL A 132 5.46 2.90 2.83
CA VAL A 132 5.96 2.75 4.21
C VAL A 132 7.28 3.48 4.44
N ASN A 133 8.11 3.58 3.41
CA ASN A 133 9.45 4.16 3.35
C ASN A 133 9.81 4.46 1.87
N THR A 134 11.08 4.79 1.58
CA THR A 134 11.61 4.99 0.21
C THR A 134 12.18 3.71 -0.43
N ASP A 135 11.81 2.55 0.09
CA ASP A 135 12.23 1.27 -0.47
C ASP A 135 11.21 0.82 -1.53
N SER A 136 11.71 0.27 -2.63
CA SER A 136 10.92 -0.14 -3.80
C SER A 136 10.63 -1.64 -3.80
N GLU A 137 9.46 -2.02 -4.34
CA GLU A 137 9.00 -3.41 -4.43
C GLU A 137 8.23 -3.66 -5.74
N ILE A 138 8.60 -4.72 -6.45
CA ILE A 138 7.87 -5.26 -7.60
C ILE A 138 7.48 -6.71 -7.30
N ILE A 139 6.20 -7.02 -7.42
CA ILE A 139 5.67 -8.39 -7.48
C ILE A 139 5.01 -8.56 -8.84
N THR A 140 5.50 -9.49 -9.65
CA THR A 140 5.04 -9.60 -11.04
C THR A 140 5.13 -11.02 -11.58
N GLN A 141 4.40 -11.29 -12.66
CA GLN A 141 4.46 -12.53 -13.40
C GLN A 141 5.26 -12.34 -14.69
N LEU A 142 6.28 -13.17 -14.91
CA LEU A 142 7.15 -13.07 -16.07
C LEU A 142 6.44 -13.53 -17.35
N PRO A 143 6.47 -12.73 -18.44
CA PRO A 143 5.68 -13.02 -19.64
C PRO A 143 6.25 -14.14 -20.54
N ALA A 144 7.55 -14.45 -20.42
CA ALA A 144 8.23 -15.38 -21.31
C ALA A 144 9.41 -16.12 -20.63
N ASP A 145 9.89 -17.19 -21.25
CA ASP A 145 11.21 -17.73 -20.90
C ASP A 145 12.29 -16.77 -21.44
N GLY A 146 13.30 -16.47 -20.64
CA GLY A 146 14.40 -15.60 -21.10
C GLY A 146 15.29 -15.07 -19.99
N THR A 147 16.23 -14.22 -20.39
CA THR A 147 17.02 -13.40 -19.47
C THR A 147 16.28 -12.10 -19.20
N TYR A 148 16.22 -11.73 -17.93
CA TYR A 148 15.61 -10.49 -17.44
C TYR A 148 16.67 -9.62 -16.80
N TYR A 149 16.41 -8.32 -16.74
CA TYR A 149 17.31 -7.35 -16.14
C TYR A 149 16.59 -6.50 -15.12
N ILE A 150 17.21 -6.29 -13.96
CA ILE A 150 16.73 -5.39 -12.91
C ILE A 150 17.67 -4.20 -12.91
N LEU A 151 17.12 -2.99 -13.01
CA LEU A 151 17.83 -1.75 -12.76
C LEU A 151 17.47 -1.27 -11.36
N VAL A 152 18.47 -1.03 -10.52
CA VAL A 152 18.34 -0.23 -9.31
C VAL A 152 19.02 1.10 -9.56
N GLN A 153 18.32 2.20 -9.27
CA GLN A 153 18.89 3.55 -9.37
C GLN A 153 18.32 4.44 -8.29
N GLU A 154 18.94 5.59 -8.08
CA GLU A 154 18.45 6.58 -7.14
C GLU A 154 17.37 7.49 -7.78
N PHE A 155 16.37 7.89 -6.99
CA PHE A 155 15.20 8.65 -7.41
C PHE A 155 15.53 9.91 -8.22
N THR A 156 16.46 10.76 -7.78
CA THR A 156 16.80 11.98 -8.53
C THR A 156 17.35 11.69 -9.92
N THR A 157 18.02 10.54 -10.11
CA THR A 157 18.44 10.06 -11.43
C THR A 157 17.23 9.65 -12.28
N TRP A 158 16.32 8.85 -11.71
CA TRP A 158 15.08 8.42 -12.38
C TRP A 158 14.17 9.60 -12.77
N ALA A 159 13.95 10.53 -11.84
CA ALA A 159 13.09 11.71 -12.01
C ALA A 159 13.69 12.75 -12.97
N GLY A 160 14.92 12.56 -13.45
CA GLY A 160 15.63 13.51 -14.31
C GLY A 160 16.03 14.80 -13.60
N GLU A 161 16.21 14.73 -12.29
CA GLU A 161 16.70 15.81 -11.44
C GLU A 161 18.24 15.87 -11.46
N THR A 162 18.84 16.58 -10.49
CA THR A 162 20.30 16.58 -10.36
C THR A 162 20.69 15.28 -9.66
N ALA A 163 21.20 14.33 -10.45
CA ALA A 163 21.59 13.01 -9.94
C ALA A 163 22.42 13.09 -8.65
N GLU A 164 22.02 12.28 -7.68
CA GLU A 164 22.71 12.08 -6.41
C GLU A 164 23.35 10.68 -6.36
N GLY A 165 24.26 10.51 -5.42
CA GLY A 165 25.03 9.27 -5.23
C GLY A 165 26.22 9.51 -4.30
N GLN A 166 26.43 8.59 -3.36
CA GLN A 166 27.50 8.67 -2.37
C GLN A 166 27.77 7.30 -1.75
N ALA A 167 28.91 7.14 -1.07
CA ALA A 167 29.35 5.85 -0.55
C ALA A 167 28.34 5.18 0.42
N ASP A 168 27.54 5.97 1.14
CA ASP A 168 26.55 5.46 2.09
C ASP A 168 25.16 5.22 1.47
N PHE A 169 24.99 5.46 0.15
CA PHE A 169 23.78 5.10 -0.61
C PHE A 169 23.77 3.61 -0.95
N THR A 170 23.91 2.79 0.09
CA THR A 170 23.91 1.33 0.00
C THR A 170 22.49 0.80 0.06
N TYR A 171 22.24 -0.31 -0.61
CA TYR A 171 20.97 -1.04 -0.53
C TYR A 171 21.22 -2.55 -0.52
N GLU A 172 20.29 -3.29 0.07
CA GLU A 172 20.18 -4.74 -0.12
C GLU A 172 19.10 -5.01 -1.17
N LEU A 173 19.48 -5.61 -2.30
CA LEU A 173 18.53 -6.10 -3.31
C LEU A 173 18.16 -7.54 -2.97
N SER A 174 16.89 -7.78 -2.70
CA SER A 174 16.31 -9.11 -2.52
C SER A 174 15.55 -9.53 -3.78
N PHE A 175 15.83 -10.74 -4.27
CA PHE A 175 15.20 -11.32 -5.45
C PHE A 175 14.83 -12.80 -5.23
N GLY A 176 13.64 -13.20 -5.64
CA GLY A 176 13.24 -14.60 -5.63
C GLY A 176 11.91 -14.87 -6.29
N GLY A 177 11.57 -16.16 -6.43
CA GLY A 177 10.22 -16.57 -6.81
C GLY A 177 9.24 -16.34 -5.67
N LEU A 178 8.01 -15.91 -5.96
CA LEU A 178 6.98 -15.72 -4.94
C LEU A 178 6.61 -17.07 -4.29
N ASN A 179 6.70 -17.15 -2.96
CA ASN A 179 6.47 -18.37 -2.19
C ASN A 179 4.99 -18.58 -1.87
N PHE A 180 4.28 -19.33 -2.72
CA PHE A 180 2.89 -19.70 -2.50
C PHE A 180 2.65 -20.68 -1.33
N ASP A 181 3.71 -21.26 -0.73
CA ASP A 181 3.58 -22.04 0.51
C ASP A 181 3.60 -21.15 1.77
N ALA A 182 3.91 -19.85 1.64
CA ALA A 182 3.91 -18.91 2.75
C ALA A 182 2.48 -18.59 3.20
N GLU A 183 2.26 -18.54 4.51
CA GLU A 183 0.93 -18.25 5.10
C GLU A 183 0.35 -16.91 4.64
N VAL A 184 1.19 -15.95 4.22
CA VAL A 184 0.76 -14.62 3.76
C VAL A 184 0.43 -14.55 2.28
N VAL A 185 0.83 -15.53 1.47
CA VAL A 185 0.63 -15.51 0.01
C VAL A 185 -0.56 -16.38 -0.35
N THR A 186 -1.52 -15.79 -1.05
CA THR A 186 -2.67 -16.52 -1.61
C THR A 186 -2.60 -16.43 -3.13
N GLY A 187 -2.50 -17.59 -3.79
CA GLY A 187 -2.68 -17.68 -5.23
C GLY A 187 -4.14 -17.88 -5.60
N ASP A 188 -4.50 -17.52 -6.83
CA ASP A 188 -5.79 -17.93 -7.41
C ASP A 188 -5.70 -19.36 -7.99
N PRO A 189 -6.52 -20.32 -7.50
CA PRO A 189 -6.59 -21.67 -8.06
C PRO A 189 -7.55 -21.82 -9.26
N GLU A 190 -8.20 -20.75 -9.74
CA GLU A 190 -9.09 -20.72 -10.94
C GLU A 190 -10.32 -21.62 -10.86
N SER A 191 -10.54 -22.13 -9.65
CA SER A 191 -11.77 -22.81 -9.27
C SER A 191 -12.50 -21.99 -8.23
N GLY A 192 -11.92 -20.85 -7.82
CA GLY A 192 -12.37 -19.98 -6.73
C GLY A 192 -13.42 -18.97 -7.16
N ASP A 193 -14.13 -19.20 -8.26
CA ASP A 193 -14.89 -18.15 -8.95
C ASP A 193 -16.31 -17.94 -8.41
N ASP A 194 -16.64 -18.61 -7.31
CA ASP A 194 -17.90 -18.44 -6.62
C ASP A 194 -17.77 -18.55 -5.09
N ALA A 195 -18.80 -18.09 -4.39
CA ALA A 195 -18.83 -18.09 -2.93
C ALA A 195 -18.65 -19.49 -2.30
N ALA A 196 -19.01 -20.57 -3.00
CA ALA A 196 -18.91 -21.93 -2.47
C ALA A 196 -17.51 -22.54 -2.67
N SER A 197 -16.73 -22.02 -3.62
CA SER A 197 -15.36 -22.44 -3.90
C SER A 197 -14.29 -21.44 -3.46
N ALA A 198 -14.69 -20.31 -2.86
CA ALA A 198 -13.82 -19.23 -2.46
C ALA A 198 -12.56 -19.68 -1.68
N THR A 199 -11.40 -19.20 -2.12
CA THR A 199 -10.09 -19.53 -1.53
C THR A 199 -9.87 -18.76 -0.23
N ALA A 200 -9.42 -19.42 0.83
CA ALA A 200 -9.18 -18.74 2.11
C ALA A 200 -7.93 -17.83 2.02
N LEU A 201 -8.09 -16.56 2.39
CA LEU A 201 -6.97 -15.60 2.44
C LEU A 201 -6.01 -15.93 3.59
N GLY A 202 -4.72 -15.90 3.25
CA GLY A 202 -3.61 -15.96 4.17
C GLY A 202 -3.31 -14.63 4.86
N PHE A 203 -3.03 -14.65 6.17
CA PHE A 203 -2.63 -13.47 6.93
C PHE A 203 -1.59 -13.81 8.00
N ALA A 204 -0.53 -13.02 8.10
CA ALA A 204 0.37 -13.02 9.26
C ALA A 204 0.30 -11.66 9.98
N MET A 205 0.63 -11.65 11.28
CA MET A 205 0.72 -10.38 11.99
C MET A 205 1.82 -9.53 11.36
N ASP A 206 1.48 -8.30 10.96
CA ASP A 206 2.49 -7.41 10.45
C ASP A 206 3.44 -6.98 11.57
N THR A 207 4.74 -7.14 11.31
CA THR A 207 5.85 -6.71 12.14
C THR A 207 6.54 -5.45 11.62
N MET A 208 6.16 -4.95 10.44
CA MET A 208 6.64 -3.68 9.84
C MET A 208 6.11 -2.43 10.56
N GLY A 209 5.43 -2.62 11.70
CA GLY A 209 4.92 -1.54 12.52
C GLY A 209 3.55 -1.02 12.07
N MET A 210 2.95 -1.58 11.01
CA MET A 210 1.57 -1.29 10.70
C MET A 210 0.67 -1.94 11.75
N ALA A 211 -0.34 -1.20 12.20
CA ALA A 211 -1.30 -1.73 13.14
C ALA A 211 -2.31 -2.66 12.45
N SER A 212 -1.84 -3.65 11.68
CA SER A 212 -2.64 -4.60 10.89
C SER A 212 -2.03 -6.01 10.88
N ASP A 213 -2.78 -6.99 10.40
CA ASP A 213 -2.21 -8.19 9.80
C ASP A 213 -2.00 -7.94 8.30
N PHE A 214 -1.09 -8.68 7.68
CA PHE A 214 -0.68 -8.52 6.28
C PHE A 214 -0.90 -9.82 5.49
N GLY A 215 -1.27 -9.67 4.21
CA GLY A 215 -1.36 -10.73 3.23
C GLY A 215 -1.17 -10.20 1.81
N ILE A 216 -0.86 -11.09 0.88
CA ILE A 216 -0.66 -10.84 -0.54
C ILE A 216 -1.56 -11.80 -1.33
N VAL A 217 -2.21 -11.27 -2.37
CA VAL A 217 -2.89 -12.06 -3.40
C VAL A 217 -2.15 -11.86 -4.70
N ALA A 218 -1.78 -12.96 -5.34
CA ALA A 218 -1.29 -13.00 -6.72
C ALA A 218 -2.32 -13.80 -7.54
N GLY A 219 -3.19 -13.08 -8.25
CA GLY A 219 -4.29 -13.65 -9.00
C GLY A 219 -4.05 -13.57 -10.51
N ASP A 220 -4.45 -14.60 -11.23
CA ASP A 220 -4.53 -14.61 -12.69
C ASP A 220 -5.97 -14.24 -13.09
N LEU A 221 -6.18 -13.65 -14.27
CA LEU A 221 -7.51 -13.34 -14.80
C LEU A 221 -7.62 -13.84 -16.24
N ARG A 222 -7.78 -15.15 -16.41
CA ARG A 222 -7.48 -15.84 -17.68
C ARG A 222 -8.57 -15.71 -18.74
N ASP A 223 -9.80 -15.35 -18.36
CA ASP A 223 -10.86 -15.08 -19.32
C ASP A 223 -11.74 -13.87 -19.00
N ALA A 224 -12.51 -13.41 -20.00
CA ALA A 224 -13.25 -12.15 -19.92
C ALA A 224 -14.34 -12.14 -18.83
N SER A 225 -14.76 -13.33 -18.40
CA SER A 225 -15.75 -13.55 -17.34
C SER A 225 -15.13 -13.98 -16.02
N ASP A 226 -13.81 -13.95 -15.93
CA ASP A 226 -13.09 -14.40 -14.75
C ASP A 226 -13.39 -13.52 -13.54
N VAL A 227 -13.60 -14.18 -12.41
CA VAL A 227 -13.91 -13.57 -11.13
C VAL A 227 -13.21 -14.41 -10.08
N ASP A 228 -12.35 -13.80 -9.28
CA ASP A 228 -11.72 -14.47 -8.16
C ASP A 228 -12.47 -14.18 -6.87
N VAL A 229 -12.78 -15.23 -6.11
CA VAL A 229 -13.45 -15.12 -4.82
C VAL A 229 -12.58 -15.67 -3.72
N PHE A 230 -12.38 -14.85 -2.69
CA PHE A 230 -11.61 -15.21 -1.52
C PHE A 230 -12.45 -15.11 -0.26
N SER A 231 -12.27 -16.02 0.68
CA SER A 231 -12.91 -15.99 2.00
C SER A 231 -11.95 -15.47 3.07
N PHE A 232 -12.47 -14.70 4.01
CA PHE A 232 -11.70 -14.22 5.16
C PHE A 232 -12.59 -13.97 6.37
N SER A 233 -11.95 -13.86 7.54
CA SER A 233 -12.63 -13.53 8.79
C SER A 233 -12.05 -12.27 9.43
N ILE A 234 -12.93 -11.45 10.00
CA ILE A 234 -12.59 -10.42 10.97
C ILE A 234 -12.70 -11.04 12.36
N THR A 235 -11.54 -11.21 12.99
CA THR A 235 -11.41 -11.82 14.32
C THR A 235 -11.43 -10.76 15.43
N PRO A 236 -11.61 -11.13 16.70
CA PRO A 236 -11.57 -10.17 17.81
C PRO A 236 -10.34 -9.26 17.80
N GLY A 237 -10.59 -7.95 17.94
CA GLY A 237 -9.56 -6.91 17.84
C GLY A 237 -9.10 -6.62 16.41
N ARG A 238 -9.91 -6.95 15.40
CA ARG A 238 -9.81 -6.44 14.04
C ARG A 238 -11.07 -5.67 13.68
N PHE A 239 -10.93 -4.67 12.81
CA PHE A 239 -11.99 -3.67 12.58
C PHE A 239 -12.27 -3.38 11.11
N SER A 240 -11.39 -3.77 10.20
CA SER A 240 -11.55 -3.56 8.76
C SER A 240 -10.66 -4.53 7.98
N LEU A 241 -10.92 -4.62 6.68
CA LEU A 241 -9.98 -5.12 5.68
C LEU A 241 -9.76 -4.02 4.65
N THR A 242 -8.50 -3.62 4.46
CA THR A 242 -8.08 -2.91 3.25
C THR A 242 -7.64 -3.96 2.24
N ALA A 243 -8.22 -3.95 1.05
CA ALA A 243 -7.72 -4.66 -0.12
C ALA A 243 -7.21 -3.61 -1.12
N GLN A 244 -5.88 -3.51 -1.24
CA GLN A 244 -5.17 -2.56 -2.06
C GLN A 244 -4.67 -3.26 -3.32
N LEU A 245 -5.24 -2.92 -4.47
CA LEU A 245 -4.69 -3.30 -5.76
C LEU A 245 -3.36 -2.57 -5.96
N MET A 246 -2.34 -3.31 -6.38
CA MET A 246 -1.05 -2.73 -6.73
C MET A 246 -1.15 -2.05 -8.11
N PRO A 247 -0.41 -0.95 -8.35
CA PRO A 247 -0.44 -0.25 -9.63
C PRO A 247 -0.20 -1.19 -10.81
N VAL A 248 -1.02 -1.06 -11.85
CA VAL A 248 -0.95 -1.90 -13.06
C VAL A 248 -0.08 -1.24 -14.14
N GLY A 249 0.26 -2.00 -15.18
CA GLY A 249 1.05 -1.52 -16.30
C GLY A 249 2.55 -1.46 -16.01
N THR A 250 3.30 -0.95 -16.98
CA THR A 250 4.77 -0.90 -16.92
C THR A 250 5.30 0.07 -15.88
N ASP A 251 4.54 1.12 -15.55
CA ASP A 251 4.86 2.11 -14.50
C ASP A 251 4.32 1.64 -13.14
N GLY A 252 4.24 0.33 -12.95
CA GLY A 252 3.70 -0.36 -11.80
C GLY A 252 4.20 -1.80 -11.76
N ASN A 253 3.37 -2.74 -11.34
CA ASN A 253 3.75 -4.15 -11.15
C ASN A 253 3.68 -5.00 -12.43
N GLY A 254 3.54 -4.37 -13.60
CA GLY A 254 3.53 -5.07 -14.90
C GLY A 254 2.22 -5.79 -15.25
N ALA A 255 1.19 -5.69 -14.40
CA ALA A 255 -0.12 -6.24 -14.68
C ALA A 255 -0.71 -5.64 -15.98
N THR A 256 -1.17 -6.47 -16.90
CA THR A 256 -1.67 -6.03 -18.21
C THR A 256 -3.13 -5.58 -18.21
N VAL A 257 -3.83 -5.79 -17.09
CA VAL A 257 -5.23 -5.42 -16.93
C VAL A 257 -5.49 -4.73 -15.59
N THR A 258 -6.41 -3.77 -15.60
CA THR A 258 -7.05 -3.26 -14.40
C THR A 258 -8.33 -4.05 -14.18
N PRO A 259 -8.51 -4.75 -13.04
CA PRO A 259 -9.79 -5.38 -12.71
C PRO A 259 -10.94 -4.37 -12.79
N ALA A 260 -12.10 -4.79 -13.28
CA ALA A 260 -13.27 -3.92 -13.44
C ALA A 260 -13.99 -3.63 -12.12
N ALA A 261 -13.88 -4.51 -11.13
CA ALA A 261 -14.45 -4.27 -9.81
C ALA A 261 -13.72 -5.07 -8.73
N ILE A 262 -13.62 -4.47 -7.54
CA ILE A 262 -13.26 -5.17 -6.31
C ILE A 262 -14.36 -4.90 -5.30
N TRP A 263 -14.90 -5.94 -4.67
CA TRP A 263 -15.96 -5.77 -3.66
C TRP A 263 -15.88 -6.79 -2.54
N ILE A 264 -16.47 -6.42 -1.40
CA ILE A 264 -16.59 -7.26 -0.22
C ILE A 264 -18.06 -7.53 0.04
N THR A 265 -18.41 -8.79 0.28
CA THR A 265 -19.75 -9.21 0.68
C THR A 265 -19.76 -9.83 2.08
N ASN A 266 -20.96 -9.98 2.64
CA ASN A 266 -21.18 -10.94 3.73
C ASN A 266 -20.83 -12.38 3.30
N ALA A 267 -20.72 -13.29 4.28
CA ALA A 267 -20.27 -14.68 4.07
C ALA A 267 -21.03 -15.48 3.01
N ASP A 268 -22.33 -15.20 2.79
CA ASP A 268 -23.16 -15.93 1.82
C ASP A 268 -23.27 -15.24 0.45
N GLY A 269 -22.57 -14.11 0.27
CA GLY A 269 -22.57 -13.35 -0.99
C GLY A 269 -23.85 -12.57 -1.28
N SER A 270 -24.82 -12.53 -0.35
CA SER A 270 -26.13 -11.91 -0.61
C SER A 270 -26.15 -10.39 -0.47
N GLN A 271 -25.16 -9.79 0.20
CA GLN A 271 -25.08 -8.35 0.45
C GLN A 271 -23.68 -7.83 0.13
N ILE A 272 -23.58 -6.85 -0.77
CA ILE A 272 -22.33 -6.13 -1.06
C ILE A 272 -22.15 -5.06 0.01
N ILE A 273 -21.13 -5.19 0.84
CA ILE A 273 -20.84 -4.27 1.94
C ILE A 273 -20.06 -3.06 1.43
N ALA A 274 -19.11 -3.28 0.51
CA ALA A 274 -18.36 -2.23 -0.13
C ALA A 274 -17.90 -2.64 -1.52
N ARG A 275 -17.80 -1.68 -2.44
CA ARG A 275 -17.37 -1.90 -3.83
C ARG A 275 -16.62 -0.69 -4.38
N VAL A 276 -15.58 -0.94 -5.15
CA VAL A 276 -14.84 0.08 -5.91
C VAL A 276 -14.66 -0.32 -7.37
N ASP A 277 -14.45 0.69 -8.21
CA ASP A 277 -13.97 0.56 -9.59
C ASP A 277 -12.46 0.87 -9.59
N PRO A 278 -11.59 -0.14 -9.79
CA PRO A 278 -10.14 0.04 -9.78
C PRO A 278 -9.58 0.97 -10.86
N SER A 279 -10.35 1.34 -11.88
CA SER A 279 -9.92 2.40 -12.82
C SER A 279 -9.94 3.80 -12.17
N MET A 280 -10.51 3.92 -10.98
CA MET A 280 -10.72 5.18 -10.25
C MET A 280 -10.17 5.12 -8.83
N LEU A 281 -10.26 3.95 -8.19
CA LEU A 281 -9.95 3.75 -6.77
C LEU A 281 -9.26 2.40 -6.58
N GLU A 282 -8.00 2.43 -6.18
CA GLU A 282 -7.17 1.22 -6.09
C GLU A 282 -7.39 0.43 -4.78
N SER A 283 -8.25 0.89 -3.87
CA SER A 283 -8.54 0.13 -2.66
C SER A 283 -9.99 0.16 -2.21
N VAL A 284 -10.44 -0.97 -1.67
CA VAL A 284 -11.68 -1.10 -0.89
C VAL A 284 -11.31 -1.29 0.58
N ASN A 285 -11.93 -0.51 1.47
CA ASN A 285 -11.56 -0.48 2.88
C ASN A 285 -12.78 -0.27 3.79
N PRO A 286 -13.71 -1.24 3.87
CA PRO A 286 -14.85 -1.14 4.75
C PRO A 286 -14.48 -1.36 6.22
N PRO A 287 -15.12 -0.65 7.16
CA PRO A 287 -15.23 -1.12 8.53
C PRO A 287 -16.07 -2.41 8.53
N LEU A 288 -15.60 -3.41 9.24
CA LEU A 288 -16.23 -4.73 9.29
C LEU A 288 -16.30 -5.18 10.75
N PRO A 289 -17.50 -5.51 11.27
CA PRO A 289 -17.64 -6.22 12.53
C PRO A 289 -16.96 -7.60 12.51
N GLU A 290 -16.85 -8.24 13.68
CA GLU A 290 -16.42 -9.64 13.72
C GLU A 290 -17.37 -10.52 12.91
N GLY A 291 -16.81 -11.37 12.05
CA GLY A 291 -17.59 -12.21 11.14
C GLY A 291 -16.78 -12.76 9.98
N ASP A 292 -17.45 -13.53 9.15
CA ASP A 292 -16.92 -14.10 7.91
C ASP A 292 -17.43 -13.31 6.69
N TYR A 293 -16.56 -13.16 5.70
CA TYR A 293 -16.77 -12.30 4.55
C TYR A 293 -16.15 -12.92 3.29
N LEU A 294 -16.55 -12.40 2.13
CA LEU A 294 -15.93 -12.73 0.85
C LEU A 294 -15.37 -11.46 0.21
N LEU A 295 -14.19 -11.56 -0.40
CA LEU A 295 -13.56 -10.57 -1.25
C LEU A 295 -13.65 -11.08 -2.70
N TRP A 296 -14.03 -10.21 -3.61
CA TRP A 296 -14.24 -10.54 -5.02
C TRP A 296 -13.43 -9.60 -5.90
N VAL A 297 -12.83 -10.14 -6.96
CA VAL A 297 -12.09 -9.38 -7.99
C VAL A 297 -12.62 -9.80 -9.35
N GLU A 298 -13.17 -8.87 -10.13
CA GLU A 298 -13.75 -9.15 -11.46
C GLU A 298 -12.85 -8.59 -12.56
N HIS A 299 -12.55 -9.41 -13.58
CA HIS A 299 -11.75 -8.98 -14.73
C HIS A 299 -12.46 -7.89 -15.56
N GLY A 300 -13.68 -8.17 -16.02
CA GLY A 300 -14.58 -7.24 -16.72
C GLY A 300 -14.11 -6.68 -18.09
N GLY A 301 -13.08 -7.26 -18.70
CA GLY A 301 -12.55 -6.86 -20.01
C GLY A 301 -12.34 -8.01 -21.01
N ALA A 302 -11.70 -7.72 -22.14
CA ALA A 302 -11.21 -8.75 -23.05
C ALA A 302 -9.93 -9.36 -22.47
N ALA A 303 -9.99 -10.62 -22.05
CA ALA A 303 -8.88 -11.24 -21.35
C ALA A 303 -7.80 -11.81 -22.26
N SER A 304 -6.59 -11.79 -21.73
CA SER A 304 -5.41 -12.54 -22.16
C SER A 304 -5.08 -13.57 -21.09
N SER A 305 -4.49 -14.70 -21.47
CA SER A 305 -3.94 -15.68 -20.52
C SER A 305 -2.69 -15.18 -19.76
N ALA A 306 -2.38 -13.89 -19.87
CA ALA A 306 -1.28 -13.21 -19.20
C ALA A 306 -1.79 -12.05 -18.32
N ASP A 307 -3.12 -11.89 -18.23
CA ASP A 307 -3.73 -10.92 -17.34
C ASP A 307 -3.63 -11.45 -15.92
N PHE A 308 -3.09 -10.62 -15.03
CA PHE A 308 -2.93 -10.91 -13.61
C PHE A 308 -3.14 -9.64 -12.80
N TYR A 309 -3.25 -9.78 -11.50
CA TYR A 309 -3.16 -8.66 -10.57
C TYR A 309 -2.40 -9.06 -9.30
N VAL A 310 -1.85 -8.04 -8.64
CA VAL A 310 -1.31 -8.18 -7.29
C VAL A 310 -2.15 -7.31 -6.36
N MET A 311 -2.49 -7.85 -5.21
CA MET A 311 -3.23 -7.13 -4.20
C MET A 311 -2.63 -7.37 -2.82
N LYS A 312 -2.40 -6.28 -2.07
CA LYS A 312 -1.98 -6.34 -0.68
C LYS A 312 -3.17 -6.14 0.24
N LEU A 313 -3.19 -6.93 1.32
CA LEU A 313 -4.29 -7.00 2.25
C LEU A 313 -3.84 -6.52 3.63
N PHE A 314 -4.59 -5.59 4.22
CA PHE A 314 -4.34 -5.07 5.57
C PHE A 314 -5.56 -5.26 6.45
N ARG A 315 -5.52 -6.25 7.33
CA ARG A 315 -6.59 -6.48 8.31
C ARG A 315 -6.31 -5.66 9.56
N SER A 316 -6.96 -4.49 9.68
CA SER A 316 -6.59 -3.48 10.67
C SER A 316 -6.90 -3.91 12.11
N ARG A 317 -5.97 -3.60 13.02
CA ARG A 317 -6.09 -3.69 14.49
C ARG A 317 -6.58 -2.38 15.12
N VAL A 318 -6.79 -1.35 14.30
CA VAL A 318 -7.28 -0.03 14.72
C VAL A 318 -8.53 0.28 13.91
N GLY A 319 -9.59 0.68 14.61
CA GLY A 319 -10.83 1.15 14.01
C GLY A 319 -11.13 2.56 14.45
N ASN A 320 -11.95 3.25 13.65
CA ASN A 320 -12.60 4.46 14.10
C ASN A 320 -13.64 4.13 15.18
N THR A 321 -13.88 5.06 16.10
CA THR A 321 -14.89 4.87 17.14
C THR A 321 -16.28 4.93 16.50
N PRO A 322 -17.10 3.88 16.60
CA PRO A 322 -18.49 3.95 16.14
C PRO A 322 -19.24 5.04 16.87
N GLU A 323 -20.09 5.77 16.16
CA GLU A 323 -20.99 6.72 16.81
C GLU A 323 -21.87 6.04 17.87
N ALA A 324 -22.22 6.80 18.90
CA ALA A 324 -22.98 6.29 20.04
C ALA A 324 -24.45 6.73 20.04
N MET A 325 -24.80 7.77 19.28
CA MET A 325 -26.08 8.47 19.38
C MET A 325 -26.95 8.43 18.13
N GLU A 326 -26.74 7.48 17.21
CA GLU A 326 -27.54 7.19 16.00
C GLU A 326 -29.03 7.62 16.07
N ALA A 327 -29.75 7.19 17.10
CA ALA A 327 -31.19 7.47 17.21
C ALA A 327 -31.55 8.93 17.56
N THR A 328 -30.55 9.77 17.85
CA THR A 328 -30.73 11.08 18.49
C THR A 328 -29.87 12.19 17.93
N ASN A 329 -28.73 11.89 17.31
CA ASN A 329 -27.86 12.89 16.65
C ASN A 329 -28.37 13.34 15.27
N GLY A 330 -29.52 12.82 14.81
CA GLY A 330 -30.23 13.24 13.59
C GLY A 330 -30.59 14.74 13.46
N VAL A 331 -30.43 15.53 14.52
CA VAL A 331 -30.77 16.96 14.55
C VAL A 331 -29.77 17.78 15.36
N ALA A 332 -29.53 19.02 14.91
CA ALA A 332 -28.59 19.96 15.54
C ALA A 332 -28.85 20.27 17.04
N ALA A 333 -30.05 19.98 17.54
CA ALA A 333 -30.42 20.22 18.94
C ALA A 333 -29.90 19.13 19.91
N THR A 334 -29.54 17.96 19.39
CA THR A 334 -29.10 16.80 20.16
C THR A 334 -27.84 16.19 19.55
N PRO A 335 -26.77 16.98 19.33
CA PRO A 335 -25.56 16.47 18.71
C PRO A 335 -24.85 15.47 19.63
N GLU A 336 -24.13 14.53 19.03
CA GLU A 336 -23.20 13.66 19.74
C GLU A 336 -21.94 14.42 20.13
N ALA A 337 -21.60 14.42 21.42
CA ALA A 337 -20.38 15.08 21.89
C ALA A 337 -19.14 14.26 21.59
N LEU A 338 -18.22 14.84 20.81
CA LEU A 338 -16.94 14.22 20.46
C LEU A 338 -15.94 14.35 21.60
N SER A 339 -15.20 13.27 21.86
CA SER A 339 -14.15 13.21 22.88
C SER A 339 -12.79 13.07 22.23
N PHE A 340 -11.99 14.12 22.26
CA PHE A 340 -10.68 14.16 21.61
C PHE A 340 -9.58 13.60 22.52
N MET A 341 -8.50 13.13 21.89
CA MET A 341 -7.26 12.72 22.55
C MET A 341 -6.06 13.37 21.86
N ALA A 342 -4.98 13.59 22.61
CA ALA A 342 -3.74 14.11 22.03
C ALA A 342 -3.24 13.22 20.87
N HIS A 343 -2.91 13.84 19.74
CA HIS A 343 -2.41 13.16 18.57
C HIS A 343 -1.00 12.59 18.85
N PRO A 344 -0.72 11.33 18.51
CA PRO A 344 0.53 10.68 18.91
C PRO A 344 1.78 11.23 18.21
N ARG A 345 1.62 11.90 17.06
CA ARG A 345 2.74 12.38 16.23
C ARG A 345 2.76 13.90 16.00
N LEU A 346 1.66 14.60 16.30
CA LEU A 346 1.54 16.02 16.04
C LEU A 346 1.53 16.75 17.39
N PRO A 347 2.51 17.62 17.67
CA PRO A 347 2.57 18.34 18.94
C PRO A 347 1.37 19.29 19.06
N ASP A 348 0.87 19.44 20.29
CA ASP A 348 -0.22 20.37 20.64
C ASP A 348 -1.49 20.22 19.77
N THR A 349 -1.69 19.03 19.19
CA THR A 349 -2.84 18.71 18.33
C THR A 349 -3.66 17.62 19.00
N ASP A 350 -4.95 17.85 19.12
CA ASP A 350 -5.94 16.87 19.54
C ASP A 350 -6.62 16.25 18.31
N ALA A 351 -6.92 14.95 18.38
CA ALA A 351 -7.49 14.19 17.29
C ALA A 351 -8.61 13.25 17.75
N LEU A 352 -9.54 12.99 16.83
CA LEU A 352 -10.55 11.95 16.97
C LEU A 352 -10.84 11.32 15.60
N TYR A 353 -11.15 10.03 15.61
CA TYR A 353 -11.57 9.27 14.44
C TYR A 353 -12.93 8.62 14.70
N ILE A 354 -13.95 9.00 13.94
CA ILE A 354 -15.32 8.51 14.07
C ILE A 354 -15.74 7.66 12.88
N LEU A 355 -16.57 6.66 13.16
CA LEU A 355 -17.29 5.84 12.19
C LEU A 355 -18.78 6.18 12.34
N ALA A 356 -19.30 6.91 11.37
CA ALA A 356 -20.71 7.26 11.27
C ALA A 356 -21.44 6.29 10.35
N THR A 357 -22.73 6.13 10.59
CA THR A 357 -23.72 5.35 9.85
C THR A 357 -24.69 6.37 9.29
N LEU A 358 -24.74 6.49 7.97
CA LEU A 358 -25.58 7.46 7.27
C LEU A 358 -26.63 6.69 6.48
N GLY A 359 -27.67 6.23 7.16
CA GLY A 359 -28.81 5.54 6.54
C GLY A 359 -29.59 6.41 5.55
N ASP A 360 -30.61 5.86 4.89
CA ASP A 360 -31.45 6.64 3.96
C ASP A 360 -32.17 7.80 4.67
N GLY A 361 -31.95 9.02 4.18
CA GLY A 361 -32.50 10.25 4.76
C GLY A 361 -31.85 10.70 6.07
N ASP A 362 -30.69 10.13 6.42
CA ASP A 362 -30.02 10.41 7.68
C ASP A 362 -29.13 11.66 7.65
N THR A 363 -28.89 12.24 8.82
CA THR A 363 -28.05 13.42 9.01
C THR A 363 -27.52 13.47 10.43
N ASP A 364 -26.24 13.19 10.60
CA ASP A 364 -25.62 13.23 11.92
C ASP A 364 -25.08 14.61 12.27
N PHE A 365 -25.29 14.98 13.53
CA PHE A 365 -24.68 16.15 14.14
C PHE A 365 -23.74 15.72 15.26
N PHE A 366 -22.48 16.15 15.16
CA PHE A 366 -21.46 15.97 16.18
C PHE A 366 -21.04 17.32 16.73
N SER A 367 -20.84 17.44 18.04
CA SER A 367 -20.33 18.67 18.66
C SER A 367 -18.87 18.52 19.07
N LEU A 368 -18.06 19.51 18.72
CA LEU A 368 -16.66 19.63 19.13
C LEU A 368 -16.42 20.96 19.85
N GLU A 369 -15.48 20.95 20.79
CA GLU A 369 -15.09 22.11 21.60
C GLU A 369 -13.69 22.58 21.19
N VAL A 370 -13.58 23.84 20.80
CA VAL A 370 -12.30 24.51 20.55
C VAL A 370 -11.98 25.37 21.76
N THR A 371 -10.84 25.13 22.41
CA THR A 371 -10.49 25.83 23.66
C THR A 371 -9.53 26.99 23.44
N ASP A 372 -8.58 26.86 22.51
CA ASP A 372 -7.70 27.95 22.10
C ASP A 372 -8.24 28.64 20.84
N ALA A 373 -8.27 29.97 20.86
CA ALA A 373 -8.72 30.76 19.72
C ALA A 373 -7.66 30.91 18.62
N SER A 374 -6.43 30.42 18.82
CA SER A 374 -5.43 30.30 17.75
C SER A 374 -5.48 28.98 17.00
N ASP A 375 -6.24 27.99 17.49
CA ASP A 375 -6.33 26.69 16.84
C ASP A 375 -7.13 26.77 15.54
N VAL A 376 -6.85 25.82 14.66
CA VAL A 376 -7.62 25.54 13.45
C VAL A 376 -8.26 24.17 13.56
N VAL A 377 -9.33 23.96 12.79
CA VAL A 377 -10.00 22.65 12.68
C VAL A 377 -9.72 22.08 11.29
N SER A 378 -9.19 20.86 11.25
CA SER A 378 -9.06 20.09 10.00
C SER A 378 -9.96 18.86 10.06
N ILE A 379 -10.67 18.58 8.97
CA ILE A 379 -11.64 17.48 8.86
C ILE A 379 -11.34 16.70 7.59
N PHE A 380 -11.12 15.41 7.74
CA PHE A 380 -10.89 14.47 6.65
C PHE A 380 -11.93 13.38 6.71
N CYS A 381 -12.72 13.20 5.66
CA CYS A 381 -13.74 12.16 5.63
C CYS A 381 -13.72 11.37 4.32
N GLY A 382 -14.08 10.10 4.38
CA GLY A 382 -14.28 9.26 3.21
C GLY A 382 -15.41 8.26 3.41
N SER A 383 -16.12 7.97 2.32
CA SER A 383 -17.15 6.94 2.25
C SER A 383 -17.03 6.15 0.95
N ARG A 384 -17.64 6.60 -0.16
CA ARG A 384 -17.55 5.95 -1.48
C ARG A 384 -16.12 5.76 -1.97
N THR A 385 -15.19 6.66 -1.61
CA THR A 385 -13.77 6.52 -1.96
C THR A 385 -13.08 5.35 -1.28
N ALA A 386 -13.72 4.76 -0.26
CA ALA A 386 -13.30 3.51 0.38
C ALA A 386 -14.30 2.36 0.14
N GLY A 387 -15.26 2.57 -0.76
CA GLY A 387 -16.22 1.58 -1.24
C GLY A 387 -17.60 1.60 -0.56
N SER A 388 -17.90 2.55 0.32
CA SER A 388 -19.24 2.69 0.92
C SER A 388 -20.33 2.98 -0.13
N GLY A 389 -21.58 2.62 0.17
CA GLY A 389 -22.77 2.98 -0.60
C GLY A 389 -23.20 4.43 -0.41
N VAL A 390 -22.64 5.14 0.57
CA VAL A 390 -22.87 6.57 0.77
C VAL A 390 -22.27 7.37 -0.39
N VAL A 391 -23.12 7.96 -1.23
CA VAL A 391 -22.69 8.75 -2.39
C VAL A 391 -22.85 10.24 -2.11
N ASP A 392 -21.83 11.00 -2.51
CA ASP A 392 -21.71 12.44 -2.26
C ASP A 392 -21.82 12.74 -0.76
N LEU A 393 -20.97 12.10 0.05
CA LEU A 393 -20.81 12.44 1.47
C LEU A 393 -20.55 13.94 1.59
N GLN A 394 -21.21 14.58 2.55
CA GLN A 394 -21.15 16.01 2.78
C GLN A 394 -20.80 16.30 4.24
N ALA A 395 -19.83 17.20 4.44
CA ALA A 395 -19.44 17.70 5.74
C ALA A 395 -19.62 19.23 5.79
N ALA A 396 -20.29 19.73 6.83
CA ALA A 396 -20.45 21.16 7.08
C ALA A 396 -20.15 21.47 8.56
N LEU A 397 -19.65 22.68 8.83
CA LEU A 397 -19.31 23.11 10.18
C LEU A 397 -19.98 24.45 10.48
N THR A 398 -20.69 24.53 11.60
CA THR A 398 -21.32 25.76 12.10
C THR A 398 -20.91 26.04 13.54
N ASP A 399 -20.84 27.30 13.93
CA ASP A 399 -20.68 27.68 15.33
C ASP A 399 -21.98 27.53 16.15
N SER A 400 -21.89 27.73 17.46
CA SER A 400 -23.05 27.70 18.38
C SER A 400 -24.17 28.70 18.08
N THR A 401 -23.94 29.70 17.22
CA THR A 401 -24.95 30.68 16.77
C THR A 401 -25.66 30.26 15.48
N GLY A 402 -25.20 29.17 14.85
CA GLY A 402 -25.63 28.73 13.53
C GLY A 402 -24.94 29.48 12.39
N THR A 403 -23.85 30.20 12.68
CA THR A 403 -23.03 30.83 11.63
C THR A 403 -22.18 29.74 10.97
N THR A 404 -22.26 29.70 9.64
CA THR A 404 -21.44 28.80 8.81
C THR A 404 -19.97 29.14 8.91
N VAL A 405 -19.15 28.15 9.27
CA VAL A 405 -17.69 28.18 9.21
C VAL A 405 -17.22 27.50 7.93
N ILE A 406 -17.77 26.31 7.66
CA ILE A 406 -17.55 25.54 6.44
C ILE A 406 -18.91 25.31 5.82
N GLU A 407 -19.12 25.80 4.59
CA GLU A 407 -20.44 25.79 3.93
C GLU A 407 -20.94 24.37 3.70
N MET A 408 -20.22 23.60 2.89
CA MET A 408 -20.47 22.18 2.63
C MET A 408 -19.34 21.64 1.75
N ALA A 409 -18.42 20.85 2.31
CA ALA A 409 -17.49 20.07 1.52
C ALA A 409 -18.17 18.77 1.08
N THR A 410 -17.90 18.31 -0.14
CA THR A 410 -18.52 17.10 -0.71
C THR A 410 -17.44 16.16 -1.21
N GLU A 411 -17.52 14.89 -0.86
CA GLU A 411 -16.68 13.82 -1.40
C GLU A 411 -16.92 13.66 -2.91
N THR A 412 -15.86 13.49 -3.69
CA THR A 412 -15.98 13.28 -5.13
C THR A 412 -15.99 11.79 -5.47
N ALA A 413 -15.91 11.43 -6.75
CA ALA A 413 -15.79 10.03 -7.14
C ALA A 413 -14.43 9.40 -6.76
N THR A 414 -13.38 10.22 -6.60
CA THR A 414 -12.00 9.77 -6.43
C THR A 414 -11.31 10.36 -5.21
N GLU A 415 -11.88 11.41 -4.61
CA GLU A 415 -11.25 12.15 -3.51
C GLU A 415 -12.20 12.28 -2.33
N GLY A 416 -11.70 11.92 -1.14
CA GLY A 416 -12.36 12.17 0.13
C GLY A 416 -12.54 13.67 0.40
N ILE A 417 -13.36 14.00 1.39
CA ILE A 417 -13.43 15.36 1.91
C ILE A 417 -12.12 15.66 2.62
N ALA A 418 -11.45 16.74 2.22
CA ALA A 418 -10.32 17.32 2.94
C ALA A 418 -10.58 18.80 3.18
N ILE A 419 -10.86 19.15 4.44
CA ILE A 419 -10.92 20.54 4.89
C ILE A 419 -9.68 20.77 5.75
N ALA A 420 -8.73 21.55 5.22
CA ALA A 420 -7.52 21.90 5.93
C ALA A 420 -7.68 23.26 6.61
N GLU A 421 -7.32 23.31 7.90
CA GLU A 421 -7.07 24.53 8.66
C GLU A 421 -8.20 25.57 8.65
N ALA A 422 -9.45 25.11 8.85
CA ALA A 422 -10.58 26.01 8.98
C ALA A 422 -10.38 26.92 10.19
N SER A 423 -10.42 28.23 9.94
CA SER A 423 -10.27 29.24 10.99
C SER A 423 -11.46 29.23 11.93
N VAL A 424 -11.19 29.09 13.23
CA VAL A 424 -12.18 29.06 14.29
C VAL A 424 -11.79 30.02 15.42
N SER A 425 -12.73 30.33 16.31
CA SER A 425 -12.47 30.90 17.64
C SER A 425 -12.79 29.89 18.73
N SER A 426 -12.41 30.16 19.98
CA SER A 426 -12.83 29.31 21.09
C SER A 426 -14.36 29.25 21.23
N GLY A 427 -14.88 28.05 21.48
CA GLY A 427 -16.30 27.76 21.60
C GLY A 427 -16.71 26.41 21.01
N THR A 428 -18.01 26.16 21.05
CA THR A 428 -18.65 24.94 20.52
C THR A 428 -18.97 25.08 19.04
N TYR A 429 -18.66 24.03 18.28
CA TYR A 429 -19.04 23.88 16.88
C TYR A 429 -19.84 22.60 16.66
N LEU A 430 -20.65 22.61 15.60
CA LEU A 430 -21.41 21.46 15.12
C LEU A 430 -20.89 21.04 13.76
N LEU A 431 -20.32 19.84 13.69
CA LEU A 431 -20.06 19.12 12.47
C LEU A 431 -21.34 18.41 12.06
N ARG A 432 -21.82 18.66 10.85
CA ARG A 432 -22.93 17.94 10.23
C ARG A 432 -22.40 17.03 9.13
N LEU A 433 -22.72 15.74 9.21
CA LEU A 433 -22.53 14.77 8.14
C LEU A 433 -23.87 14.45 7.48
N THR A 434 -23.89 14.33 6.16
CA THR A 434 -25.06 13.91 5.38
C THR A 434 -24.59 13.33 4.04
N LYS A 435 -25.51 12.89 3.20
CA LYS A 435 -25.21 12.31 1.88
C LYS A 435 -26.13 12.85 0.81
N GLY A 436 -25.64 12.89 -0.43
CA GLY A 436 -26.46 13.25 -1.59
C GLY A 436 -27.37 12.12 -2.05
N SER A 437 -26.87 10.89 -2.05
CA SER A 437 -27.63 9.69 -2.45
C SER A 437 -27.01 8.41 -1.89
N GLU A 438 -27.62 7.26 -2.24
CA GLU A 438 -27.14 5.93 -1.88
C GLU A 438 -26.94 5.10 -3.15
N ASP A 439 -25.85 4.33 -3.22
CA ASP A 439 -25.67 3.29 -4.23
C ASP A 439 -26.67 2.16 -3.99
N ALA A 440 -27.51 1.87 -4.99
CA ALA A 440 -28.57 0.87 -4.85
C ALA A 440 -28.07 -0.59 -4.74
N THR A 441 -26.79 -0.83 -5.01
CA THR A 441 -26.16 -2.16 -5.01
C THR A 441 -25.28 -2.42 -3.80
N VAL A 442 -24.80 -1.38 -3.12
CA VAL A 442 -23.95 -1.47 -1.92
C VAL A 442 -24.80 -1.19 -0.69
N THR A 443 -24.79 -2.11 0.27
CA THR A 443 -25.58 -2.01 1.50
C THR A 443 -24.85 -1.34 2.66
N GLY A 444 -23.53 -1.14 2.56
CA GLY A 444 -22.77 -0.44 3.58
C GLY A 444 -23.02 1.06 3.51
N ASP A 445 -23.54 1.64 4.59
CA ASP A 445 -23.98 3.02 4.69
C ASP A 445 -23.06 3.86 5.59
N TRP A 446 -21.78 3.51 5.67
CA TRP A 446 -20.85 4.09 6.63
C TRP A 446 -20.04 5.26 6.05
N ALA A 447 -19.58 6.15 6.93
CA ALA A 447 -18.59 7.17 6.64
C ALA A 447 -17.52 7.20 7.74
N ARG A 448 -16.26 7.40 7.37
CA ARG A 448 -15.15 7.55 8.33
C ARG A 448 -14.64 8.98 8.29
N CYS A 449 -14.49 9.60 9.46
CA CYS A 449 -13.93 10.93 9.56
C CYS A 449 -12.80 10.99 10.60
N GLY A 450 -11.70 11.65 10.26
CA GLY A 450 -10.68 12.14 11.17
C GLY A 450 -10.84 13.65 11.38
N ILE A 451 -10.79 14.10 12.63
CA ILE A 451 -10.94 15.50 13.01
C ILE A 451 -9.73 15.88 13.85
N LEU A 452 -9.05 16.96 13.48
CA LEU A 452 -7.89 17.51 14.18
C LEU A 452 -8.22 18.92 14.67
N ILE A 453 -7.81 19.23 15.90
CA ILE A 453 -7.87 20.56 16.51
C ILE A 453 -6.49 20.87 17.06
N GLY A 454 -5.85 21.93 16.58
CA GLY A 454 -4.52 22.30 17.03
C GLY A 454 -4.00 23.55 16.33
N PRO A 455 -2.74 23.94 16.56
CA PRO A 455 -2.15 25.09 15.90
C PRO A 455 -2.09 24.87 14.37
N PRO A 456 -2.16 25.94 13.58
CA PRO A 456 -1.92 25.83 12.14
C PRO A 456 -0.51 25.28 11.89
N ALA A 457 -0.38 24.49 10.82
CA ALA A 457 0.88 23.95 10.34
C ALA A 457 1.90 25.07 10.17
N ALA A 458 3.15 24.77 10.53
CA ALA A 458 4.25 25.68 10.26
C ALA A 458 4.39 25.87 8.74
N PRO A 459 4.58 27.11 8.25
CA PRO A 459 4.67 27.41 6.83
C PRO A 459 5.94 26.87 6.16
#